data_AF-A0AAW7CJB6-F1
#
_entry.id   AF-A0AAW7CJB6-F1
#
_cell.length_a   1.000
_cell.length_b   1.000
_cell.length_c   1.000
_cell.angle_alpha   90.00
_cell.angle_beta   90.00
_cell.angle_gamma   90.00
#
_symmetry.space_group_name_H-M   'P 1'
#
loop_
_entity.id
_entity.type
_entity.pdbx_description
1 polymer ?
#
loop_
_entity_poly.entity_id
_entity_poly.type
_entity_poly.pdbx_seq_one_letter_code
_entity_poly.pdbx_strand_id
1 'polypeptide(L)'
;MKKTLIVIFSLFLLPSCSESQENKVIEYCMDTLNIYSHVSKDQCLCFYNEASDKFSSTEIDRMVKSPPIKQDSTLTREGTMFLTIAHSSKCFE
;
A
#
# COMPACT_ATOMS: atom_id res chain seq x y z
N MET A 1 54.17 9.59 -14.08
CA MET A 1 53.00 8.73 -13.81
C MET A 1 51.97 9.53 -13.02
N LYS A 2 50.88 9.98 -13.66
CA LYS A 2 49.80 10.73 -13.00
C LYS A 2 48.82 9.74 -12.38
N LYS A 3 48.66 9.76 -11.06
CA LYS A 3 47.67 8.97 -10.33
C LYS A 3 46.35 9.72 -10.35
N THR A 4 45.45 9.32 -11.25
CA THR A 4 44.08 9.83 -11.27
C THR A 4 43.33 9.21 -10.09
N LEU A 5 43.11 10.00 -9.03
CA LEU A 5 42.26 9.59 -7.91
C LEU A 5 40.80 9.69 -8.37
N ILE A 6 40.20 8.55 -8.68
CA ILE A 6 38.76 8.47 -8.93
C ILE A 6 38.08 8.40 -7.55
N VAL A 7 37.54 9.53 -7.11
CA VAL A 7 36.69 9.60 -5.92
C VAL A 7 35.30 9.11 -6.34
N ILE A 8 34.99 7.85 -6.03
CA ILE A 8 33.66 7.29 -6.22
C ILE A 8 32.76 7.90 -5.15
N PHE A 9 31.94 8.87 -5.55
CA PHE A 9 30.92 9.47 -4.72
C PHE A 9 29.78 8.44 -4.58
N SER A 10 29.88 7.58 -3.58
CA SER A 10 28.77 6.72 -3.16
C SER A 10 27.66 7.64 -2.63
N LEU A 11 26.73 8.02 -3.51
CA LEU A 11 25.42 8.53 -3.11
C LEU A 11 24.73 7.40 -2.33
N PHE A 12 24.93 7.37 -1.02
CA PHE A 12 23.94 6.84 -0.11
C PHE A 12 22.72 7.75 -0.22
N LEU A 13 21.86 7.43 -1.19
CA LEU A 13 20.45 7.76 -1.08
C LEU A 13 19.98 7.01 0.17
N LEU A 14 20.05 7.66 1.33
CA LEU A 14 19.31 7.23 2.50
C LEU A 14 17.88 7.07 2.00
N PRO A 15 17.28 5.87 2.03
CA PRO A 15 15.86 5.79 1.82
C PRO A 15 15.27 6.62 2.96
N SER A 16 14.77 7.81 2.64
CA SER A 16 13.86 8.56 3.50
C SER A 16 12.92 7.52 4.09
N CYS A 17 12.83 7.39 5.42
CA CYS A 17 12.07 6.35 6.13
C CYS A 17 10.70 6.16 5.47
N SER A 18 10.66 5.31 4.45
CA SER A 18 9.47 5.17 3.64
C SER A 18 8.63 4.23 4.45
N GLU A 19 7.45 4.71 4.82
CA GLU A 19 6.44 3.84 5.37
C GLU A 19 6.33 2.59 4.50
N SER A 20 6.38 1.41 5.14
CA SER A 20 6.34 0.14 4.43
C SER A 20 5.05 0.06 3.60
N GLN A 21 5.10 -0.65 2.48
CA GLN A 21 3.90 -0.90 1.68
C GLN A 21 2.79 -1.52 2.53
N GLU A 22 3.15 -2.42 3.45
CA GLU A 22 2.25 -3.00 4.45
C GLU A 22 1.51 -1.92 5.26
N ASN A 23 2.23 -0.99 5.89
CA ASN A 23 1.62 0.04 6.73
C ASN A 23 0.65 0.91 5.93
N LYS A 24 1.05 1.33 4.72
CA LYS A 24 0.18 2.12 3.83
C LYS A 24 -1.11 1.39 3.49
N VAL A 25 -1.02 0.09 3.20
CA VAL A 25 -2.19 -0.73 2.89
C VAL A 25 -3.07 -0.93 4.11
N ILE A 26 -2.49 -1.14 5.28
CA ILE A 26 -3.23 -1.28 6.53
C ILE A 26 -3.98 0.00 6.87
N GLU A 27 -3.32 1.16 6.84
CA GLU A 27 -3.94 2.45 7.10
C GLU A 27 -5.07 2.73 6.09
N TYR A 28 -4.82 2.54 4.79
CA TYR A 28 -5.83 2.70 3.75
C TYR A 28 -7.04 1.78 3.97
N CYS A 29 -6.80 0.53 4.33
CA CYS A 29 -7.83 -0.47 4.60
C CYS A 29 -8.71 -0.05 5.77
N MET A 30 -8.09 0.36 6.89
CA MET A 30 -8.82 0.84 8.05
C MET A 30 -9.63 2.08 7.74
N ASP A 31 -9.05 3.08 7.08
CA ASP A 31 -9.73 4.33 6.73
C ASP A 31 -10.92 4.10 5.78
N THR A 32 -10.75 3.22 4.80
CA THR A 32 -11.78 2.94 3.79
C THR A 32 -12.91 2.08 4.35
N LEU A 33 -12.58 0.99 5.05
CA LEU A 33 -13.58 -0.01 5.44
C LEU A 33 -14.34 0.38 6.71
N ASN A 34 -13.73 1.13 7.63
CA ASN A 34 -14.41 1.62 8.85
C ASN A 34 -15.60 2.55 8.57
N ILE A 35 -15.74 3.05 7.35
CA ILE A 35 -16.93 3.80 6.90
C ILE A 35 -18.14 2.89 6.73
N TYR A 36 -17.91 1.63 6.36
CA TYR A 36 -18.97 0.64 6.11
C TYR A 36 -19.20 -0.27 7.32
N SER A 37 -18.13 -0.69 7.98
CA SER A 37 -18.16 -1.57 9.16
C SER A 37 -16.84 -1.49 9.91
N HIS A 38 -16.87 -1.70 11.22
CA HIS A 38 -15.65 -1.72 12.02
C HIS A 38 -14.70 -2.85 11.58
N VAL A 39 -13.48 -2.50 11.19
CA VAL A 39 -12.39 -3.44 10.85
C VAL A 39 -11.22 -3.28 11.81
N SER A 40 -10.59 -4.39 12.16
CA SER A 40 -9.38 -4.43 12.99
C SER A 40 -8.10 -4.35 12.16
N LYS A 41 -7.00 -3.94 12.80
CA LYS A 41 -5.67 -3.95 12.18
C LYS A 41 -5.27 -5.35 11.70
N ASP A 42 -5.62 -6.40 12.45
CA ASP A 42 -5.31 -7.78 12.09
C ASP A 42 -6.04 -8.25 10.82
N GLN A 43 -7.28 -7.81 10.62
CA GLN A 43 -8.01 -8.06 9.37
C GLN A 43 -7.36 -7.34 8.18
N CYS A 44 -6.91 -6.10 8.37
CA CYS A 44 -6.19 -5.37 7.33
C CYS A 44 -4.79 -5.93 7.05
N LEU A 45 -4.11 -6.49 8.04
CA LEU A 45 -2.85 -7.22 7.86
C LEU A 45 -3.08 -8.53 7.10
N CYS A 46 -4.11 -9.29 7.46
CA CYS A 46 -4.54 -10.47 6.71
C CYS A 46 -4.78 -10.13 5.23
N PHE A 47 -5.50 -9.03 4.96
CA PHE A 47 -5.76 -8.55 3.61
C PHE A 47 -4.47 -8.20 2.86
N TYR A 48 -3.53 -7.49 3.49
CA TYR A 48 -2.24 -7.18 2.88
C TYR A 48 -1.48 -8.45 2.48
N ASN A 49 -1.43 -9.44 3.37
CA ASN A 49 -0.76 -10.71 3.09
C ASN A 49 -1.42 -11.44 1.90
N GLU A 50 -2.75 -11.60 1.91
CA GLU A 50 -3.48 -12.22 0.80
C GLU A 50 -3.28 -11.48 -0.54
N ALA A 51 -3.21 -10.14 -0.52
CA ALA A 51 -2.95 -9.34 -1.70
C ALA A 51 -1.50 -9.49 -2.18
N SER A 52 -0.54 -9.53 -1.25
CA SER A 52 0.89 -9.70 -1.54
C SER A 52 1.23 -11.05 -2.17
N ASP A 53 0.44 -12.08 -1.88
CA ASP A 53 0.58 -13.40 -2.48
C ASP A 53 0.04 -13.47 -3.92
N LYS A 54 -0.85 -12.55 -4.30
CA LYS A 54 -1.58 -12.59 -5.58
C LYS A 54 -1.17 -11.50 -6.57
N PHE A 55 -0.70 -10.36 -6.08
CA PHE A 55 -0.43 -9.17 -6.88
C PHE A 55 1.01 -8.71 -6.71
N SER A 56 1.56 -8.06 -7.73
CA SER A 56 2.89 -7.46 -7.63
C SER A 56 2.88 -6.26 -6.68
N SER A 57 4.04 -5.96 -6.10
CA SER A 57 4.21 -4.76 -5.25
C SER A 57 3.77 -3.47 -5.96
N THR A 58 3.99 -3.32 -7.27
CA THR A 58 3.52 -2.14 -8.03
C THR A 58 1.99 -2.07 -8.16
N GLU A 59 1.31 -3.21 -8.24
CA GLU A 59 -0.15 -3.27 -8.24
C GLU A 59 -0.73 -2.92 -6.87
N ILE A 60 -0.08 -3.38 -5.80
CA ILE A 60 -0.46 -3.05 -4.42
C ILE A 60 -0.26 -1.55 -4.14
N ASP A 61 0.87 -0.97 -4.56
CA ASP A 61 1.08 0.48 -4.46
C ASP A 61 0.02 1.28 -5.24
N ARG A 62 -0.37 0.78 -6.42
CA ARG A 62 -1.40 1.43 -7.25
C ARG A 62 -2.76 1.40 -6.56
N MET A 63 -3.11 0.30 -5.91
CA MET A 63 -4.38 0.14 -5.19
C MET A 63 -4.58 1.23 -4.12
N VAL A 64 -3.51 1.65 -3.44
CA VAL A 64 -3.55 2.65 -2.36
C VAL A 64 -2.99 4.01 -2.77
N LYS A 65 -2.86 4.26 -4.08
CA LYS A 65 -2.31 5.51 -4.61
C LYS A 65 -3.28 6.69 -4.49
N SER A 66 -4.58 6.43 -4.58
CA SER A 66 -5.61 7.45 -4.36
C SER A 66 -5.84 7.65 -2.86
N PRO A 67 -6.43 8.78 -2.44
CA PRO A 67 -6.95 8.91 -1.09
C PRO A 67 -7.93 7.76 -0.75
N PRO A 68 -8.04 7.36 0.54
CA PRO A 68 -9.07 6.44 1.00
C PRO A 68 -10.46 6.88 0.57
N ILE A 69 -11.32 5.91 0.26
CA ILE A 69 -12.72 6.19 -0.12
C ILE A 69 -13.40 6.82 1.09
N LYS A 70 -14.08 7.95 0.90
CA LYS A 70 -14.91 8.58 1.94
C LYS A 70 -16.39 8.47 1.57
N GLN A 71 -17.27 8.64 2.56
CA GLN A 71 -18.71 8.80 2.30
C GLN A 71 -18.91 9.92 1.26
N ASP A 72 -19.72 9.66 0.24
CA ASP A 72 -19.99 10.54 -0.92
C ASP A 72 -18.82 10.80 -1.90
N SER A 73 -17.73 10.02 -1.82
CA SER A 73 -16.64 10.11 -2.80
C SER A 73 -16.98 9.43 -4.12
N THR A 74 -16.62 10.05 -5.25
CA THR A 74 -16.58 9.37 -6.54
C THR A 74 -15.55 8.25 -6.49
N LEU A 75 -15.97 7.01 -6.77
CA LEU A 75 -15.07 5.86 -6.83
C LEU A 75 -14.02 6.06 -7.93
N THR A 76 -12.75 6.14 -7.54
CA THR A 76 -11.62 6.12 -8.47
C THR A 76 -11.38 4.69 -8.97
N ARG A 77 -10.58 4.55 -10.03
CA ARG A 77 -10.16 3.22 -10.52
C ARG A 77 -9.42 2.44 -9.43
N GLU A 78 -8.55 3.14 -8.70
CA GLU A 78 -7.76 2.59 -7.61
C GLU A 78 -8.64 2.18 -6.43
N GLY A 79 -9.61 3.02 -6.03
CA GLY A 79 -10.59 2.66 -5.00
C GLY A 79 -11.48 1.48 -5.41
N THR A 80 -11.87 1.41 -6.69
CA THR A 80 -12.64 0.28 -7.23
C THR A 80 -11.83 -1.01 -7.19
N MET A 81 -10.54 -0.94 -7.54
CA MET A 81 -9.62 -2.07 -7.43
C MET A 81 -9.50 -2.54 -5.98
N PHE A 82 -9.31 -1.62 -5.02
CA PHE A 82 -9.27 -1.94 -3.60
C PHE A 82 -10.54 -2.67 -3.14
N LEU A 83 -11.72 -2.11 -3.39
CA LEU A 83 -12.99 -2.71 -2.96
C LEU A 83 -13.23 -4.07 -3.61
N THR A 84 -12.86 -4.23 -4.88
CA THR A 84 -12.99 -5.52 -5.59
C THR A 84 -12.13 -6.60 -4.93
N ILE A 85 -10.88 -6.27 -4.60
CA ILE A 85 -9.96 -7.21 -3.94
C ILE A 85 -10.46 -7.49 -2.52
N ALA A 86 -10.82 -6.47 -1.75
CA ALA A 86 -11.32 -6.60 -0.39
C ALA A 86 -12.60 -7.46 -0.32
N HIS A 87 -13.53 -7.29 -1.25
CA HIS A 87 -14.74 -8.12 -1.33
C HIS A 87 -14.45 -9.60 -1.62
N SER A 88 -13.36 -9.90 -2.33
CA SER A 88 -12.93 -11.28 -2.61
C SER A 88 -12.05 -11.90 -1.51
N SER A 89 -11.68 -11.10 -0.49
CA SER A 89 -10.82 -11.52 0.60
C SER A 89 -11.62 -12.22 1.68
N LYS A 90 -11.03 -13.24 2.30
CA LYS A 90 -11.62 -13.96 3.43
C LYS A 90 -11.33 -13.29 4.77
N CYS A 91 -10.63 -12.16 4.77
CA CYS A 91 -10.19 -11.48 5.98
C CYS A 91 -11.30 -10.66 6.66
N PHE A 92 -12.45 -10.48 6.00
CA PHE A 92 -13.54 -9.60 6.45
C PHE A 92 -14.88 -10.32 6.64
N GLU A 93 -14.87 -11.65 6.72
CA GLU A 93 -16.05 -12.48 7.03
C GLU A 93 -16.43 -12.47 8.52
#